data_AF-A0A2S6TUS1-F1
#
_entry.id   AF-A0A2S6TUS1-F1
#
_cell.length_a   1.000
_cell.length_b   1.000
_cell.length_c   1.000
_cell.angle_alpha   90.00
_cell.angle_beta   90.00
_cell.angle_gamma   90.00
#
_symmetry.space_group_name_H-M   'P 1'
#
loop_
_entity.id
_entity.type
_entity.pdbx_description
1 polymer ?
#
loop_
_entity_poly.entity_id
_entity_poly.type
_entity_poly.pdbx_seq_one_letter_code
_entity_poly.pdbx_strand_id
1 'polypeptide(L)'
;MFNGRKFLITGLLLFFFESLAVNTVFSEPKGSMFHLRLLDRLDRPEDGYCIDILGTPGNLRVELPLFAHNCKTTLTADSSVIFTSDGLIKFPAVDLCVTVAGVNSNALPGASTLLRKCSESQPFFETFRLQRFTHRKDGRISMSGSELCLTVGRESAATYSPSHRWRALFVEDCGIAEASFSRWEFVVPDH
;
A
#
# COMPACT_ATOMS: atom_id res chain seq x y z
N MET A 1 63.68 -54.64 41.15
CA MET A 1 63.88 -54.23 39.74
C MET A 1 62.66 -53.43 39.31
N PHE A 2 62.94 -52.32 38.62
CA PHE A 2 62.06 -51.18 38.32
C PHE A 2 60.98 -51.44 37.25
N ASN A 3 60.13 -50.41 37.11
CA ASN A 3 59.23 -50.01 36.01
C ASN A 3 57.77 -50.41 36.15
N GLY A 4 56.80 -49.49 36.22
CA GLY A 4 56.78 -48.10 35.73
C GLY A 4 55.79 -47.99 34.57
N ARG A 5 54.49 -48.04 34.87
CA ARG A 5 53.43 -47.81 33.87
C ARG A 5 53.17 -46.31 33.77
N LYS A 6 53.51 -45.76 32.61
CA LYS A 6 53.34 -44.36 32.21
C LYS A 6 51.84 -44.04 32.10
N PHE A 7 51.42 -42.97 32.78
CA PHE A 7 50.15 -42.30 32.54
C PHE A 7 50.22 -41.61 31.17
N LEU A 8 49.27 -41.92 30.28
CA LEU A 8 49.01 -41.13 29.08
C LEU A 8 47.90 -40.13 29.44
N ILE A 9 48.26 -38.85 29.59
CA ILE A 9 47.29 -37.76 29.69
C ILE A 9 46.96 -37.36 28.26
N THR A 10 45.79 -37.79 27.77
CA THR A 10 45.24 -37.31 26.50
C THR A 10 44.57 -35.96 26.77
N GLY A 11 45.25 -34.87 26.40
CA GLY A 11 44.71 -33.52 26.49
C GLY A 11 43.54 -33.33 25.52
N LEU A 12 42.35 -33.10 26.04
CA LEU A 12 41.16 -32.74 25.28
C LEU A 12 41.12 -31.21 25.15
N LEU A 13 41.48 -30.67 23.98
CA LEU A 13 41.28 -29.25 23.66
C LEU A 13 39.78 -28.98 23.44
N LEU A 14 39.16 -28.29 24.39
CA LEU A 14 37.83 -27.70 24.26
C LEU A 14 37.95 -26.36 23.52
N PHE A 15 37.64 -26.35 22.22
CA PHE A 15 37.43 -25.12 21.46
C PHE A 15 36.03 -24.57 21.77
N PHE A 16 35.97 -23.49 22.56
CA PHE A 16 34.78 -22.67 22.70
C PHE A 16 34.59 -21.85 21.42
N PHE A 17 33.60 -22.21 20.60
CA PHE A 17 33.13 -21.40 19.49
C PHE A 17 32.06 -20.44 20.02
N GLU A 18 32.45 -19.20 20.31
CA GLU A 18 31.50 -18.12 20.56
C GLU A 18 30.80 -17.76 19.24
N SER A 19 29.55 -18.20 19.10
CA SER A 19 28.68 -17.84 18.00
C SER A 19 28.23 -16.38 18.15
N LEU A 20 28.92 -15.46 17.49
CA LEU A 20 28.44 -14.10 17.24
C LEU A 20 27.18 -14.19 16.35
N ALA A 21 26.01 -14.13 16.97
CA ALA A 21 24.75 -13.96 16.26
C ALA A 21 24.72 -12.55 15.66
N VAL A 22 25.05 -12.46 14.37
CA VAL A 22 24.87 -11.24 13.59
C VAL A 22 23.36 -11.05 13.40
N ASN A 23 22.78 -10.11 14.15
CA ASN A 23 21.43 -9.62 13.88
C ASN A 23 21.46 -8.87 12.54
N THR A 24 21.23 -9.60 11.44
CA THR A 24 20.96 -8.98 10.15
C THR A 24 19.63 -8.24 10.26
N VAL A 25 19.70 -6.93 10.48
CA VAL A 25 18.57 -6.03 10.25
C VAL A 25 18.29 -6.09 8.76
N PHE A 26 17.33 -6.92 8.35
CA PHE A 26 16.81 -6.91 6.99
C PHE A 26 16.13 -5.56 6.77
N SER A 27 16.82 -4.62 6.13
CA SER A 27 16.17 -3.48 5.52
C SER A 27 15.26 -4.05 4.43
N GLU A 28 13.94 -3.97 4.61
CA GLU A 28 13.04 -4.18 3.49
C GLU A 28 13.50 -3.28 2.33
N PRO A 29 13.52 -3.80 1.08
CA PRO A 29 13.74 -2.94 -0.07
C PRO A 29 12.72 -1.81 0.00
N LYS A 30 13.17 -0.55 -0.03
CA LYS A 30 12.25 0.57 -0.30
C LYS A 30 11.61 0.28 -1.66
N GLY A 31 10.36 -0.17 -1.63
CA GLY A 31 9.62 -0.50 -2.85
C GLY A 31 9.65 0.69 -3.81
N SER A 32 9.72 0.41 -5.11
CA SER A 32 9.60 1.42 -6.14
C SER A 32 8.28 2.18 -5.98
N MET A 33 8.32 3.50 -6.10
CA MET A 33 7.15 4.36 -6.02
C MET A 33 6.48 4.49 -7.37
N PHE A 34 5.15 4.59 -7.38
CA PHE A 34 4.33 4.73 -8.58
C PHE A 34 3.18 5.71 -8.33
N HIS A 35 2.57 6.18 -9.41
CA HIS A 35 1.17 6.52 -9.39
C HIS A 35 0.33 5.25 -9.45
N LEU A 36 -0.73 5.19 -8.64
CA LEU A 36 -1.83 4.26 -8.88
C LEU A 36 -2.88 4.99 -9.71
N ARG A 37 -2.84 4.75 -11.02
CA ARG A 37 -3.64 5.44 -12.04
C ARG A 37 -4.80 4.57 -12.51
N LEU A 38 -5.96 5.17 -12.74
CA LEU A 38 -7.08 4.54 -13.40
C LEU A 38 -6.72 4.25 -14.87
N LEU A 39 -6.94 3.01 -15.31
CA LEU A 39 -6.57 2.54 -16.63
C LEU A 39 -7.33 3.29 -17.74
N ASP A 40 -8.62 3.55 -17.53
CA ASP A 40 -9.39 4.43 -18.40
C ASP A 40 -9.13 5.89 -18.00
N ARG A 41 -8.86 6.73 -19.01
CA ARG A 41 -8.57 8.15 -18.78
C ARG A 41 -9.83 8.99 -18.57
N LEU A 42 -11.01 8.44 -18.84
CA LEU A 42 -12.32 9.10 -18.72
C LEU A 42 -12.32 10.48 -19.42
N ASP A 43 -12.80 11.52 -18.74
CA ASP A 43 -12.82 12.92 -19.19
C ASP A 43 -11.47 13.65 -19.03
N ARG A 44 -10.38 12.91 -18.79
CA ARG A 44 -9.01 13.41 -18.63
C ARG A 44 -8.04 12.71 -19.60
N PRO A 45 -8.23 12.81 -20.94
CA PRO A 45 -7.42 12.08 -21.90
C PRO A 45 -5.91 12.40 -21.83
N GLU A 46 -5.51 13.56 -21.35
CA GLU A 46 -4.11 13.98 -21.24
C GLU A 46 -3.36 13.33 -20.06
N ASP A 47 -3.97 13.25 -18.87
CA ASP A 47 -3.30 12.86 -17.63
C ASP A 47 -4.02 11.73 -16.86
N GLY A 48 -5.30 11.47 -17.11
CA GLY A 48 -6.08 10.45 -16.41
C GLY A 48 -6.28 10.78 -14.94
N TYR A 49 -6.66 9.78 -14.14
CA TYR A 49 -6.96 9.93 -12.71
C TYR A 49 -6.06 9.06 -11.84
N CYS A 50 -5.48 9.63 -10.79
CA CYS A 50 -4.64 8.96 -9.81
C CYS A 50 -5.25 9.09 -8.42
N ILE A 51 -5.05 8.10 -7.55
CA ILE A 51 -5.39 8.28 -6.13
C ILE A 51 -4.54 9.40 -5.53
N ASP A 52 -5.15 10.23 -4.69
CA ASP A 52 -4.53 11.46 -4.19
C ASP A 52 -4.97 11.76 -2.75
N ILE A 53 -4.07 12.36 -1.97
CA ILE A 53 -4.32 12.88 -0.63
C ILE A 53 -4.68 14.35 -0.75
N LEU A 54 -5.85 14.74 -0.22
CA LEU A 54 -6.30 16.12 -0.34
C LEU A 54 -5.31 17.08 0.31
N GLY A 55 -4.84 18.06 -0.46
CA GLY A 55 -3.99 19.13 0.04
C GLY A 55 -2.87 19.46 -0.93
N THR A 56 -1.84 20.08 -0.39
CA THR A 56 -0.61 20.43 -1.10
C THR A 56 0.58 19.99 -0.26
N PRO A 57 1.80 19.91 -0.82
CA PRO A 57 3.00 19.64 -0.03
C PRO A 57 3.07 20.54 1.22
N GLY A 58 3.27 19.93 2.39
CA GLY A 58 3.28 20.62 3.69
C GLY A 58 1.91 20.83 4.35
N ASN A 59 0.80 20.52 3.67
CA ASN A 59 -0.56 20.74 4.15
C ASN A 59 -1.53 19.62 3.69
N LEU A 60 -1.11 18.37 3.85
CA LEU A 60 -1.91 17.19 3.50
C LEU A 60 -2.98 16.91 4.57
N ARG A 61 -4.20 16.59 4.14
CA ARG A 61 -5.37 16.27 4.98
C ARG A 61 -5.54 14.75 5.06
N VAL A 62 -4.70 14.11 5.86
CA VAL A 62 -4.68 12.64 6.01
C VAL A 62 -5.87 12.09 6.78
N GLU A 63 -6.61 12.95 7.46
CA GLU A 63 -7.83 12.66 8.20
C GLU A 63 -9.10 12.59 7.32
N LEU A 64 -9.01 13.05 6.07
CA LEU A 64 -10.11 13.05 5.13
C LEU A 64 -10.04 11.83 4.19
N PRO A 65 -11.17 11.44 3.54
CA PRO A 65 -11.14 10.41 2.53
C PRO A 65 -10.18 10.72 1.39
N LEU A 66 -9.52 9.67 0.89
CA LEU A 66 -8.84 9.73 -0.37
C LEU A 66 -9.84 9.96 -1.49
N PHE A 67 -9.34 10.50 -2.59
CA PHE A 67 -10.12 10.77 -3.79
C PHE A 67 -9.24 10.53 -5.01
N ALA A 68 -9.84 10.51 -6.20
CA ALA A 68 -9.07 10.47 -7.43
C ALA A 68 -8.95 11.88 -7.99
N HIS A 69 -7.73 12.36 -8.17
CA HIS A 69 -7.41 13.65 -8.81
C HIS A 69 -6.80 13.38 -10.18
N ASN A 70 -6.82 14.35 -11.10
CA ASN A 70 -6.05 14.18 -12.33
C ASN A 70 -4.55 13.96 -12.01
N CYS A 71 -3.91 13.03 -12.71
CA CYS A 71 -2.54 12.63 -12.38
C CYS A 71 -1.55 13.77 -12.59
N LYS A 72 -0.45 13.72 -11.82
CA LYS A 72 0.63 14.68 -11.92
C LYS A 72 1.68 14.18 -12.92
N THR A 73 2.45 15.10 -13.48
CA THR A 73 3.56 14.77 -14.38
C THR A 73 4.76 14.17 -13.65
N THR A 74 4.77 14.20 -12.32
CA THR A 74 5.83 13.65 -11.49
C THR A 74 5.24 13.00 -10.24
N LEU A 75 6.01 12.09 -9.65
CA LEU A 75 5.70 11.49 -8.36
C LEU A 75 5.81 12.55 -7.25
N THR A 76 4.68 12.91 -6.63
CA THR A 76 4.63 13.86 -5.51
C THR A 76 4.18 13.19 -4.22
N ALA A 77 4.38 13.88 -3.09
CA ALA A 77 4.11 13.37 -1.74
C ALA A 77 2.67 12.83 -1.52
N ASP A 78 1.71 13.44 -2.19
CA ASP A 78 0.27 13.20 -2.08
C ASP A 78 -0.31 12.22 -3.09
N SER A 79 0.43 11.82 -4.12
CA SER A 79 -0.10 10.94 -5.18
C SER A 79 0.82 9.77 -5.52
N SER A 80 1.93 9.63 -4.79
CA SER A 80 2.87 8.52 -4.93
C SER A 80 2.56 7.43 -3.93
N VAL A 81 2.57 6.18 -4.38
CA VAL A 81 2.35 5.02 -3.54
C VAL A 81 3.41 3.95 -3.74
N ILE A 82 3.57 3.12 -2.72
CA ILE A 82 4.28 1.84 -2.77
C ILE A 82 3.22 0.75 -2.63
N PHE A 83 3.24 -0.23 -3.54
CA PHE A 83 2.48 -1.47 -3.39
C PHE A 83 3.39 -2.55 -2.84
N THR A 84 3.14 -2.97 -1.60
CA THR A 84 3.98 -3.94 -0.90
C THR A 84 3.65 -5.37 -1.32
N SER A 85 4.58 -6.30 -1.11
CA SER A 85 4.38 -7.72 -1.41
C SER A 85 3.26 -8.36 -0.59
N ASP A 86 2.94 -7.80 0.58
CA ASP A 86 1.85 -8.24 1.43
C ASP A 86 0.51 -7.53 1.11
N GLY A 87 0.47 -6.70 0.06
CA GLY A 87 -0.75 -6.13 -0.49
C GLY A 87 -1.19 -4.81 0.13
N LEU A 88 -0.33 -4.11 0.86
CA LEU A 88 -0.61 -2.75 1.32
C LEU A 88 -0.38 -1.76 0.18
N ILE A 89 -1.24 -0.74 0.09
CA ILE A 89 -0.98 0.46 -0.72
C ILE A 89 -0.59 1.57 0.25
N LYS A 90 0.69 1.91 0.27
CA LYS A 90 1.28 2.87 1.23
C LYS A 90 1.61 4.19 0.56
N PHE A 91 1.21 5.31 1.18
CA PHE A 91 1.72 6.63 0.84
C PHE A 91 3.00 6.91 1.64
N PRO A 92 4.18 6.89 1.00
CA PRO A 92 5.45 6.93 1.72
C PRO A 92 5.74 8.27 2.39
N ALA A 93 5.19 9.38 1.88
CA ALA A 93 5.44 10.71 2.43
C ALA A 93 4.75 10.96 3.79
N VAL A 94 3.68 10.22 4.09
CA VAL A 94 2.92 10.34 5.35
C VAL A 94 2.98 9.06 6.20
N ASP A 95 3.61 8.00 5.69
CA ASP A 95 3.73 6.70 6.36
C ASP A 95 2.37 6.05 6.72
N LEU A 96 1.37 6.23 5.85
CA LEU A 96 0.01 5.69 6.04
C LEU A 96 -0.40 4.78 4.89
N CYS A 97 -1.32 3.87 5.17
CA CYS A 97 -1.85 2.90 4.23
C CYS A 97 -3.31 3.20 3.86
N VAL A 98 -3.64 2.98 2.59
CA VAL A 98 -5.02 2.98 2.10
C VAL A 98 -5.81 1.97 2.91
N THR A 99 -6.93 2.41 3.46
CA THR A 99 -7.82 1.62 4.31
C THR A 99 -9.25 1.81 3.84
N VAL A 100 -9.96 0.72 3.55
CA VAL A 100 -11.40 0.79 3.30
C VAL A 100 -12.13 1.07 4.61
N ALA A 101 -13.03 2.03 4.62
CA ALA A 101 -13.90 2.28 5.77
C ALA A 101 -14.75 1.04 6.06
N GLY A 102 -14.72 0.57 7.30
CA GLY A 102 -15.33 -0.71 7.66
C GLY A 102 -15.32 -0.96 9.15
N VAL A 103 -15.99 -2.03 9.54
CA VAL A 103 -16.11 -2.48 10.94
C VAL A 103 -15.74 -3.96 10.99
N ASN A 104 -14.94 -4.33 11.99
CA ASN A 104 -14.56 -5.73 12.24
C ASN A 104 -13.96 -6.42 10.99
N SER A 105 -12.98 -5.78 10.34
CA SER A 105 -12.34 -6.29 9.12
C SER A 105 -13.31 -6.59 7.96
N ASN A 106 -14.48 -5.93 7.91
CA ASN A 106 -15.47 -6.03 6.85
C ASN A 106 -15.88 -4.63 6.37
N ALA A 107 -16.16 -4.51 5.08
CA ALA A 107 -16.67 -3.30 4.45
C ALA A 107 -17.92 -3.63 3.62
N LEU A 108 -18.66 -2.59 3.26
CA LEU A 108 -19.82 -2.66 2.37
C LEU A 108 -19.51 -1.95 1.05
N PRO A 109 -20.19 -2.31 -0.05
CA PRO A 109 -20.16 -1.49 -1.26
C PRO A 109 -20.53 -0.03 -0.96
N GLY A 110 -19.85 0.90 -1.65
CA GLY A 110 -19.94 2.33 -1.41
C GLY A 110 -19.02 2.86 -0.30
N ALA A 111 -18.33 1.99 0.46
CA ALA A 111 -17.44 2.44 1.52
C ALA A 111 -16.24 3.23 0.98
N SER A 112 -16.00 4.41 1.56
CA SER A 112 -14.89 5.28 1.19
C SER A 112 -13.53 4.68 1.57
N THR A 113 -12.48 5.18 0.91
CA THR A 113 -11.09 4.90 1.28
C THR A 113 -10.50 6.02 2.12
N LEU A 114 -9.77 5.65 3.17
CA LEU A 114 -9.16 6.54 4.15
C LEU A 114 -7.65 6.23 4.25
N LEU A 115 -6.90 7.07 4.94
CA LEU A 115 -5.54 6.76 5.38
C LEU A 115 -5.51 6.43 6.87
N ARG A 116 -4.87 5.31 7.20
CA ARG A 116 -4.63 4.87 8.59
C ARG A 116 -3.20 4.36 8.74
N LYS A 117 -2.77 4.19 9.99
CA LYS A 117 -1.50 3.51 10.26
C LYS A 117 -1.53 2.13 9.61
N CYS A 118 -0.44 1.76 8.95
CA CYS A 118 -0.33 0.46 8.30
C CYS A 118 -0.40 -0.66 9.35
N SER A 119 -1.18 -1.70 9.07
CA SER A 119 -1.45 -2.83 9.97
C SER A 119 -1.98 -2.40 11.35
N GLU A 120 -2.77 -1.33 11.40
CA GLU A 120 -3.37 -0.85 12.65
C GLU A 120 -4.34 -1.89 13.23
N SER A 121 -4.08 -2.26 14.48
CA SER A 121 -4.96 -3.10 15.29
C SER A 121 -5.20 -2.41 16.62
N GLN A 122 -6.45 -2.06 16.89
CA GLN A 122 -6.92 -1.46 18.13
C GLN A 122 -8.25 -2.11 18.54
N PRO A 123 -8.65 -2.07 19.83
CA PRO A 123 -9.97 -2.55 20.24
C PRO A 123 -11.08 -1.94 19.38
N PHE A 124 -11.96 -2.80 18.85
CA PHE A 124 -13.06 -2.43 17.95
C PHE A 124 -12.64 -1.86 16.58
N PHE A 125 -11.35 -1.88 16.24
CA PHE A 125 -10.83 -1.40 14.97
C PHE A 125 -9.62 -2.21 14.50
N GLU A 126 -9.91 -3.33 13.83
CA GLU A 126 -8.90 -4.15 13.17
C GLU A 126 -8.94 -3.89 11.66
N THR A 127 -7.80 -3.48 11.11
CA THR A 127 -7.72 -3.03 9.71
C THR A 127 -7.06 -4.04 8.77
N PHE A 128 -6.67 -5.23 9.27
CA PHE A 128 -5.85 -6.18 8.51
C PHE A 128 -6.43 -6.51 7.13
N ARG A 129 -7.73 -6.81 7.02
CA ARG A 129 -8.35 -7.04 5.69
C ARG A 129 -8.67 -5.74 4.97
N LEU A 130 -9.03 -4.69 5.70
CA LEU A 130 -9.40 -3.37 5.16
C LEU A 130 -8.23 -2.65 4.46
N GLN A 131 -6.99 -3.06 4.72
CA GLN A 131 -5.78 -2.47 4.14
C GLN A 131 -5.07 -3.36 3.13
N ARG A 132 -5.52 -4.61 2.95
CA ARG A 132 -4.86 -5.55 2.05
C ARG A 132 -5.62 -5.64 0.74
N PHE A 133 -4.90 -5.48 -0.34
CA PHE A 133 -5.43 -5.47 -1.68
C PHE A 133 -4.70 -6.47 -2.58
N THR A 134 -5.40 -6.93 -3.60
CA THR A 134 -4.85 -7.73 -4.68
C THR A 134 -5.08 -7.00 -5.99
N HIS A 135 -3.99 -6.77 -6.74
CA HIS A 135 -4.09 -6.34 -8.12
C HIS A 135 -4.38 -7.56 -8.99
N ARG A 136 -5.62 -7.63 -9.50
CA ARG A 136 -6.13 -8.74 -10.30
C ARG A 136 -5.60 -8.64 -11.74
N LYS A 137 -5.61 -9.77 -12.45
CA LYS A 137 -5.16 -9.84 -13.86
C LYS A 137 -6.00 -8.99 -14.81
N ASP A 138 -7.24 -8.67 -14.44
CA ASP A 138 -8.13 -7.80 -15.21
C ASP A 138 -7.90 -6.30 -14.94
N GLY A 139 -6.90 -5.95 -14.12
CA GLY A 139 -6.57 -4.58 -13.73
C GLY A 139 -7.33 -4.09 -12.51
N ARG A 140 -8.30 -4.84 -11.96
CA ARG A 140 -9.01 -4.38 -10.77
C ARG A 140 -8.15 -4.53 -9.51
N ILE A 141 -8.33 -3.64 -8.54
CA ILE A 141 -7.72 -3.76 -7.21
C ILE A 141 -8.81 -4.15 -6.22
N SER A 142 -8.78 -5.38 -5.72
CA SER A 142 -9.79 -5.90 -4.79
C SER A 142 -9.29 -5.99 -3.36
N MET A 143 -10.14 -5.66 -2.39
CA MET A 143 -9.87 -5.86 -0.96
C MET A 143 -9.81 -7.36 -0.63
N SER A 144 -8.78 -7.77 0.11
CA SER A 144 -8.49 -9.16 0.45
C SER A 144 -9.62 -9.82 1.23
N GLY A 145 -10.02 -11.02 0.80
CA GLY A 145 -11.12 -11.76 1.40
C GLY A 145 -12.52 -11.22 1.08
N SER A 146 -12.65 -10.39 0.04
CA SER A 146 -13.93 -9.84 -0.43
C SER A 146 -13.97 -9.69 -1.96
N GLU A 147 -15.17 -9.52 -2.51
CA GLU A 147 -15.38 -9.09 -3.90
C GLU A 147 -15.62 -7.59 -4.02
N LEU A 148 -14.94 -6.78 -3.19
CA LEU A 148 -14.99 -5.32 -3.26
C LEU A 148 -13.78 -4.77 -3.99
N CYS A 149 -13.99 -3.96 -5.02
CA CYS A 149 -12.99 -3.38 -5.90
C CYS A 149 -12.91 -1.86 -5.76
N LEU A 150 -11.69 -1.33 -5.69
CA LEU A 150 -11.40 0.10 -5.72
C LEU A 150 -11.99 0.72 -7.00
N THR A 151 -12.81 1.74 -6.84
CA THR A 151 -13.65 2.32 -7.89
C THR A 151 -13.72 3.83 -7.73
N VAL A 152 -13.78 4.57 -8.85
CA VAL A 152 -14.03 6.01 -8.85
C VAL A 152 -15.49 6.35 -9.20
N GLY A 153 -15.98 7.46 -8.67
CA GLY A 153 -17.32 7.96 -8.94
C GLY A 153 -17.54 8.35 -10.40
N ARG A 154 -18.80 8.27 -10.85
CA ARG A 154 -19.21 8.59 -12.23
C ARG A 154 -19.12 10.09 -12.55
N GLU A 155 -19.30 10.93 -11.54
CA GLU A 155 -19.24 12.38 -11.69
C GLU A 155 -17.84 12.92 -11.39
N SER A 156 -17.44 13.94 -12.14
CA SER A 156 -16.24 14.72 -11.89
C SER A 156 -16.59 16.19 -11.65
N ALA A 157 -15.91 16.82 -10.71
CA ALA A 157 -16.04 18.24 -10.45
C ALA A 157 -14.66 18.92 -10.51
N ALA A 158 -14.66 20.24 -10.75
CA ALA A 158 -13.45 21.03 -10.62
C ALA A 158 -13.02 21.12 -9.14
N THR A 159 -11.72 21.25 -8.89
CA THR A 159 -11.20 21.63 -7.57
C THR A 159 -11.11 23.16 -7.48
N TYR A 160 -9.99 23.71 -6.99
CA TYR A 160 -9.74 25.15 -6.94
C TYR A 160 -9.31 25.72 -8.31
N SER A 161 -8.85 24.87 -9.23
CA SER A 161 -8.54 25.24 -10.61
C SER A 161 -9.58 24.65 -11.56
N PRO A 162 -10.02 25.39 -12.59
CA PRO A 162 -10.90 24.84 -13.64
C PRO A 162 -10.29 23.65 -14.40
N SER A 163 -8.96 23.58 -14.46
CA SER A 163 -8.23 22.48 -15.14
C SER A 163 -8.06 21.24 -14.26
N HIS A 164 -8.29 21.35 -12.95
CA HIS A 164 -8.06 20.25 -12.02
C HIS A 164 -9.39 19.58 -11.69
N ARG A 165 -9.48 18.27 -11.89
CA ARG A 165 -10.71 17.52 -11.68
C ARG A 165 -10.54 16.47 -10.62
N TRP A 166 -11.63 16.19 -9.91
CA TRP A 166 -11.67 15.16 -8.90
C TRP A 166 -12.90 14.27 -9.03
N ARG A 167 -12.78 13.04 -8.51
CA ARG A 167 -13.84 12.03 -8.40
C ARG A 167 -13.78 11.38 -7.02
N ALA A 168 -14.93 10.96 -6.50
CA ALA A 168 -14.98 10.17 -5.28
C ALA A 168 -14.22 8.84 -5.45
N LEU A 169 -13.55 8.36 -4.40
CA LEU A 169 -12.85 7.07 -4.37
C LEU A 169 -13.43 6.18 -3.27
N PHE A 170 -13.87 4.99 -3.64
CA PHE A 170 -14.58 4.06 -2.77
C PHE A 170 -14.39 2.63 -3.25
N VAL A 171 -15.01 1.66 -2.57
CA VAL A 171 -15.08 0.28 -3.05
C VAL A 171 -16.49 -0.11 -3.47
N GLU A 172 -16.63 -0.87 -4.54
CA GLU A 172 -17.89 -1.39 -5.08
C GLU A 172 -17.77 -2.90 -5.30
N ASP A 173 -18.89 -3.62 -5.37
CA ASP A 173 -18.87 -5.02 -5.82
C ASP A 173 -18.17 -5.14 -7.18
N CYS A 174 -17.14 -5.97 -7.27
CA CYS A 174 -16.33 -6.13 -8.47
C CYS A 174 -17.13 -6.58 -9.70
N GLY A 175 -18.25 -7.30 -9.50
CA GLY A 175 -19.17 -7.75 -10.54
C GLY A 175 -20.13 -6.66 -11.03
N ILE A 176 -20.34 -5.62 -10.21
CA ILE A 176 -21.17 -4.45 -10.55
C ILE A 176 -20.30 -3.30 -11.09
N ALA A 177 -19.08 -3.14 -10.56
CA ALA A 177 -18.17 -2.07 -10.90
C ALA A 177 -17.80 -2.10 -12.40
N GLU A 178 -18.20 -1.04 -13.11
CA GLU A 178 -17.87 -0.84 -14.51
C GLU A 178 -16.36 -0.77 -14.73
N ALA A 179 -15.88 -1.51 -15.73
CA ALA A 179 -14.44 -1.71 -15.93
C ALA A 179 -13.68 -0.42 -16.25
N SER A 180 -14.32 0.62 -16.81
CA SER A 180 -13.71 1.94 -17.02
C SER A 180 -13.51 2.72 -15.72
N PHE A 181 -14.24 2.41 -14.65
CA PHE A 181 -14.17 3.13 -13.37
C PHE A 181 -13.42 2.34 -12.27
N SER A 182 -13.03 1.09 -12.54
CA SER A 182 -12.51 0.18 -11.50
C SER A 182 -11.21 -0.56 -11.86
N ARG A 183 -10.61 -0.27 -13.02
CA ARG A 183 -9.33 -0.89 -13.43
C ARG A 183 -8.21 0.11 -13.29
N TRP A 184 -7.08 -0.35 -12.79
CA TRP A 184 -5.97 0.47 -12.36
C TRP A 184 -4.65 -0.11 -12.87
N GLU A 185 -3.63 0.75 -12.87
CA GLU A 185 -2.26 0.41 -13.23
C GLU A 185 -1.29 1.17 -12.32
N PHE A 186 -0.14 0.56 -12.07
CA PHE A 186 0.98 1.21 -11.39
C PHE A 186 1.92 1.79 -12.45
N VAL A 187 2.06 3.11 -12.47
CA VAL A 187 2.78 3.84 -13.52
C VAL A 187 3.85 4.73 -12.91
N VAL A 188 5.04 4.72 -13.50
CA VAL A 188 6.04 5.77 -13.27
C VAL A 188 5.81 6.82 -14.35
N PRO A 189 5.55 8.09 -14.01
CA PRO A 189 5.32 9.12 -15.02
C PRO A 189 6.60 9.37 -15.81
N ASP A 190 6.47 9.48 -17.14
CA ASP A 190 7.55 9.87 -18.03
C ASP A 190 7.88 11.35 -17.80
N HIS A 191 9.15 11.65 -17.54
CA HIS A 191 9.65 13.00 -17.23
C HIS A 191 9.45 14.01 -18.36
#